data_AF-A0A651HM54-F1
#
_entry.id   AF-A0A651HM54-F1
#
_cell.length_a   1.000
_cell.length_b   1.000
_cell.length_c   1.000
_cell.angle_alpha   90.00
_cell.angle_beta   90.00
_cell.angle_gamma   90.00
#
_symmetry.space_group_name_H-M   'P 1'
#
loop_
_entity.id
_entity.type
_entity.pdbx_description
1 polymer ?
#
loop_
_entity_poly.entity_id
_entity_poly.type
_entity_poly.pdbx_seq_one_letter_code
_entity_poly.pdbx_strand_id
1 'polypeptide(L)'
;MGSVDRRGALLCFTAASLSVALGVVLAARHYPGGFDWAYTVISRLASNRRNPDGAAWLSGSLLVAVVLAWPTVGYLGRAMGSEGGRPQIPLLGLRMGLWAAAVLAMEGLFALDLSPLGRKAHEAVAVLAFLGFYVGVLGLQAYRVRRLGASLLPTLLVALPLVAVGLSQVALYFDQRDLGWVNTEWREMGIPLYLSFAFWQWLAVAGIGIGLGHLVVTAKASE
;
A
#
# COMPACT_ATOMS: atom_id res chain seq x y z
N MET A 1 8.16 25.34 0.36
CA MET A 1 7.90 24.65 -0.93
C MET A 1 6.62 25.22 -1.50
N GLY A 2 6.64 25.70 -2.76
CA GLY A 2 5.46 26.23 -3.43
C GLY A 2 4.32 25.21 -3.49
N SER A 3 3.08 25.68 -3.53
CA SER A 3 1.91 24.81 -3.66
C SER A 3 1.93 24.12 -5.01
N VAL A 4 1.98 22.79 -5.02
CA VAL A 4 1.90 22.00 -6.25
C VAL A 4 0.48 22.06 -6.81
N ASP A 5 0.36 22.35 -8.11
CA ASP A 5 -0.91 22.36 -8.85
C ASP A 5 -1.37 20.92 -9.17
N ARG A 6 -2.50 20.77 -9.87
CA ARG A 6 -3.02 19.44 -10.23
C ARG A 6 -2.06 18.66 -11.13
N ARG A 7 -1.42 19.34 -12.09
CA ARG A 7 -0.48 18.71 -13.03
C ARG A 7 0.74 18.19 -12.29
N GLY A 8 1.34 18.98 -11.41
CA GLY A 8 2.46 18.57 -10.59
C GLY A 8 2.09 17.42 -9.65
N ALA A 9 0.89 17.42 -9.05
CA ALA A 9 0.43 16.32 -8.20
C ALA A 9 0.26 15.01 -8.99
N LEU A 10 -0.24 15.08 -10.22
CA LEU A 10 -0.34 13.93 -11.13
C LEU A 10 1.04 13.39 -11.53
N LEU A 11 1.99 14.27 -11.84
CA LEU A 11 3.37 13.87 -12.17
C LEU A 11 4.05 13.19 -10.97
N CYS A 12 3.93 13.80 -9.78
CA CYS A 12 4.42 13.26 -8.52
C CYS A 12 3.83 11.88 -8.20
N PHE A 13 2.51 11.73 -8.30
CA PHE A 13 1.83 10.44 -8.13
C PHE A 13 2.30 9.40 -9.14
N THR A 14 2.34 9.75 -10.42
CA THR A 14 2.75 8.84 -11.49
C THR A 14 4.19 8.37 -11.29
N ALA A 15 5.11 9.30 -10.98
CA ALA A 15 6.50 8.97 -10.70
C ALA A 15 6.64 8.10 -9.45
N ALA A 16 5.85 8.35 -8.40
CA ALA A 16 5.82 7.50 -7.21
C ALA A 16 5.36 6.07 -7.54
N SER A 17 4.27 5.92 -8.31
CA SER A 17 3.76 4.62 -8.73
C SER A 17 4.75 3.86 -9.62
N LEU A 18 5.39 4.55 -10.57
CA LEU A 18 6.42 3.97 -11.43
C LEU A 18 7.66 3.54 -10.62
N SER A 19 8.06 4.34 -9.63
CA SER A 19 9.15 3.98 -8.72
C SER A 19 8.85 2.65 -8.01
N VAL A 20 7.69 2.53 -7.36
CA VAL A 20 7.29 1.29 -6.69
C VAL A 20 7.24 0.11 -7.67
N ALA A 21 6.62 0.29 -8.84
CA ALA A 21 6.53 -0.77 -9.85
C ALA A 21 7.92 -1.25 -10.31
N LEU A 22 8.84 -0.32 -10.57
CA LEU A 22 10.21 -0.64 -10.94
C LEU A 22 10.94 -1.38 -9.82
N GLY A 23 10.82 -0.93 -8.58
CA GLY A 23 11.43 -1.60 -7.44
C GLY A 23 10.90 -3.00 -7.21
N VAL A 24 9.58 -3.22 -7.36
CA VAL A 24 8.98 -4.55 -7.30
C VAL A 24 9.54 -5.45 -8.41
N VAL A 25 9.61 -4.96 -9.66
CA VAL A 25 10.17 -5.73 -10.79
C VAL A 25 11.63 -6.08 -10.56
N LEU A 26 12.45 -5.12 -10.14
CA LEU A 26 13.87 -5.34 -9.87
C LEU A 26 14.06 -6.31 -8.70
N ALA A 27 13.33 -6.14 -7.61
CA ALA A 27 13.40 -7.06 -6.47
C ALA A 27 12.94 -8.47 -6.84
N ALA A 28 11.91 -8.61 -7.68
CA ALA A 28 11.39 -9.90 -8.12
C ALA A 28 12.37 -10.62 -9.05
N ARG A 29 13.10 -9.88 -9.91
CA ARG A 29 14.15 -10.43 -10.77
C ARG A 29 15.33 -11.01 -9.99
N HIS A 30 15.62 -10.47 -8.82
CA HIS A 30 16.68 -10.95 -7.94
C HIS A 30 16.20 -11.98 -6.91
N TYR A 31 14.90 -12.30 -6.89
CA TYR A 31 14.33 -13.16 -5.86
C TYR A 31 14.76 -14.63 -6.06
N PRO A 32 15.41 -15.26 -5.06
CA PRO A 32 15.87 -16.65 -5.17
C PRO A 32 14.71 -17.63 -5.39
N GLY A 33 14.87 -18.55 -6.34
CA GLY A 33 13.85 -19.57 -6.67
C GLY A 33 12.66 -19.06 -7.49
N GLY A 34 12.68 -17.79 -7.92
CA GLY A 34 11.60 -17.17 -8.67
C GLY A 34 10.51 -16.58 -7.78
N PHE A 35 9.96 -15.45 -8.19
CA PHE A 35 8.92 -14.74 -7.45
C PHE A 35 7.52 -15.13 -7.93
N ASP A 36 6.75 -15.81 -7.08
CA ASP A 36 5.33 -16.09 -7.31
C ASP A 36 4.47 -15.08 -6.55
N TRP A 37 3.98 -14.05 -7.23
CA TRP A 37 3.17 -12.98 -6.62
C TRP A 37 1.85 -13.49 -6.02
N ALA A 38 1.31 -14.60 -6.52
CA ALA A 38 0.04 -15.13 -6.02
C ALA A 38 0.19 -15.80 -4.64
N TYR A 39 1.36 -16.35 -4.33
CA TYR A 39 1.63 -17.09 -3.09
C TYR A 39 2.78 -16.52 -2.24
N THR A 40 3.44 -15.46 -2.70
CA THR A 40 4.56 -14.80 -2.00
C THR A 40 4.19 -13.38 -1.62
N VAL A 41 4.12 -13.14 -0.31
CA VAL A 41 3.86 -11.82 0.28
C VAL A 41 4.99 -10.83 -0.01
N ILE A 42 4.65 -9.54 -0.10
CA ILE A 42 5.61 -8.47 -0.38
C ILE A 42 6.70 -8.37 0.70
N SER A 43 6.41 -8.76 1.95
CA SER A 43 7.40 -8.77 3.03
C SER A 43 8.53 -9.76 2.81
N ARG A 44 8.29 -10.88 2.09
CA ARG A 44 9.37 -11.79 1.68
C ARG A 44 10.22 -11.15 0.60
N LEU A 45 9.60 -10.44 -0.36
CA LEU A 45 10.28 -9.71 -1.42
C LEU A 45 11.20 -8.60 -0.86
N ALA A 46 10.76 -7.94 0.22
CA ALA A 46 11.50 -6.89 0.93
C ALA A 46 12.50 -7.42 1.98
N SER A 47 12.60 -8.73 2.20
CA SER A 47 13.41 -9.29 3.28
C SER A 47 14.87 -9.42 2.86
N ASN A 48 15.78 -8.70 3.52
CA ASN A 48 17.23 -8.86 3.30
C ASN A 48 17.73 -10.29 3.55
N ARG A 49 17.03 -11.08 4.37
CA ARG A 49 17.38 -12.49 4.62
C ARG A 49 16.97 -13.42 3.49
N ARG A 50 15.85 -13.14 2.81
CA ARG A 50 15.29 -14.01 1.77
C ARG A 50 15.58 -13.52 0.35
N ASN A 51 15.84 -12.23 0.19
CA ASN A 51 16.12 -11.56 -1.07
C ASN A 51 17.20 -10.49 -0.87
N PRO A 52 18.43 -10.86 -0.47
CA PRO A 52 19.48 -9.90 -0.13
C PRO A 52 19.78 -8.92 -1.26
N ASP A 53 19.82 -9.40 -2.50
CA ASP A 53 20.15 -8.58 -3.67
C ASP A 53 18.97 -7.71 -4.14
N GLY A 54 17.73 -8.17 -3.92
CA GLY A 54 16.52 -7.48 -4.38
C GLY A 54 15.89 -6.54 -3.35
N ALA A 55 16.08 -6.78 -2.05
CA ALA A 55 15.43 -6.02 -0.99
C ALA A 55 15.79 -4.53 -1.01
N ALA A 56 17.06 -4.20 -1.25
CA ALA A 56 17.52 -2.82 -1.34
C ALA A 56 16.84 -2.05 -2.50
N TRP A 57 16.57 -2.70 -3.64
CA TRP A 57 15.84 -2.09 -4.76
C TRP A 57 14.41 -1.74 -4.39
N LEU A 58 13.71 -2.66 -3.71
CA LEU A 58 12.34 -2.41 -3.27
C LEU A 58 12.31 -1.28 -2.24
N SER A 59 13.15 -1.34 -1.21
CA SER A 59 13.23 -0.33 -0.15
C SER A 59 13.62 1.05 -0.68
N GLY A 60 14.63 1.13 -1.56
CA GLY A 60 15.03 2.39 -2.19
C GLY A 60 13.93 3.00 -3.03
N SER A 61 13.27 2.18 -3.87
CA SER A 61 12.16 2.66 -4.69
C SER A 61 10.96 3.14 -3.87
N LEU A 62 10.70 2.49 -2.72
CA LEU A 62 9.63 2.86 -1.81
C LEU A 62 9.94 4.19 -1.13
N LEU A 63 11.19 4.41 -0.70
CA LEU A 63 11.61 5.69 -0.12
C LEU A 63 11.43 6.83 -1.13
N VAL A 64 11.88 6.63 -2.37
CA VAL A 64 11.69 7.59 -3.47
C VAL A 64 10.19 7.85 -3.70
N ALA A 65 9.37 6.79 -3.73
CA ALA A 65 7.93 6.91 -3.91
C ALA A 65 7.26 7.70 -2.79
N VAL A 66 7.68 7.51 -1.52
CA VAL A 66 7.14 8.27 -0.38
C VAL A 66 7.45 9.76 -0.52
N VAL A 67 8.69 10.11 -0.88
CA VAL A 67 9.09 11.51 -1.11
C VAL A 67 8.25 12.13 -2.24
N LEU A 68 8.07 11.40 -3.34
CA LEU A 68 7.29 11.85 -4.49
C LEU A 68 5.78 11.90 -4.20
N ALA A 69 5.25 11.06 -3.32
CA ALA A 69 3.83 11.06 -2.95
C ALA A 69 3.46 12.19 -1.97
N TRP A 70 4.44 12.78 -1.29
CA TRP A 70 4.19 13.82 -0.28
C TRP A 70 3.45 15.06 -0.84
N PRO A 71 3.87 15.66 -1.98
CA PRO A 71 3.16 16.79 -2.56
C PRO A 71 1.73 16.44 -3.00
N THR A 72 1.49 15.20 -3.43
CA THR A 72 0.18 14.68 -3.81
C THR A 72 -0.80 14.73 -2.65
N VAL A 73 -0.39 14.31 -1.44
CA VAL A 73 -1.22 14.43 -0.23
C VAL A 73 -1.48 15.90 0.13
N GLY A 74 -0.49 16.76 -0.06
CA GLY A 74 -0.63 18.21 0.09
C GLY A 74 -1.68 18.81 -0.84
N TYR A 75 -1.67 18.41 -2.11
CA TYR A 75 -2.65 18.81 -3.12
C TYR A 75 -4.06 18.35 -2.75
N LEU A 76 -4.25 17.07 -2.43
CA LEU A 76 -5.56 16.53 -2.03
C LEU A 76 -6.16 17.27 -0.83
N GLY A 77 -5.30 17.63 0.14
CA GLY A 77 -5.74 18.39 1.31
C GLY A 77 -6.21 19.81 1.02
N ARG A 78 -5.72 20.45 -0.06
CA ARG A 78 -6.21 21.75 -0.53
C ARG A 78 -7.47 21.58 -1.36
N ALA A 79 -7.43 20.68 -2.35
CA ALA A 79 -8.53 20.47 -3.29
C ALA A 79 -9.83 20.00 -2.61
N MET A 80 -9.75 19.27 -1.49
CA MET A 80 -10.93 18.88 -0.71
C MET A 80 -11.25 19.83 0.45
N GLY A 81 -10.41 20.85 0.68
CA GLY A 81 -10.62 21.83 1.75
C GLY A 81 -11.58 22.95 1.38
N SER A 82 -11.75 23.22 0.08
CA SER A 82 -12.58 24.29 -0.46
C SER A 82 -14.09 23.99 -0.40
N GLU A 83 -14.50 22.72 -0.33
CA GLU A 83 -15.89 22.29 -0.51
C GLU A 83 -16.49 21.64 0.75
N GLY A 84 -16.64 22.40 1.85
CA GLY A 84 -17.40 21.94 3.03
C GLY A 84 -16.56 21.41 4.19
N GLY A 85 -15.31 21.87 4.31
CA GLY A 85 -14.44 21.63 5.46
C GLY A 85 -13.44 20.50 5.22
N ARG A 86 -12.19 20.73 5.62
CA ARG A 86 -11.07 19.84 5.28
C ARG A 86 -11.19 18.45 5.95
N PRO A 87 -11.05 17.33 5.23
CA PRO A 87 -11.07 15.99 5.81
C PRO A 87 -9.78 15.70 6.61
N GLN A 88 -9.69 16.20 7.83
CA GLN A 88 -8.46 16.13 8.64
C GLN A 88 -8.03 14.69 8.97
N ILE A 89 -8.96 13.84 9.41
CA ILE A 89 -8.65 12.47 9.83
C ILE A 89 -8.08 11.64 8.66
N PRO A 90 -8.71 11.59 7.46
CA PRO A 90 -8.13 10.86 6.33
C PRO A 90 -6.78 11.41 5.88
N LEU A 91 -6.59 12.75 5.86
CA LEU A 91 -5.31 13.35 5.50
C LEU A 91 -4.21 13.04 6.51
N LEU A 92 -4.55 13.01 7.80
CA LEU A 92 -3.63 12.58 8.85
C LEU A 92 -3.26 11.10 8.67
N GLY A 93 -4.24 10.24 8.37
CA GLY A 93 -4.02 8.83 8.04
C GLY A 93 -2.99 8.65 6.92
N LEU A 94 -3.17 9.33 5.78
CA LEU A 94 -2.21 9.27 4.67
C LEU A 94 -0.80 9.72 5.08
N ARG A 95 -0.68 10.78 5.86
CA ARG A 95 0.62 11.30 6.33
C ARG A 95 1.31 10.32 7.27
N MET A 96 0.57 9.74 8.20
CA MET A 96 1.09 8.69 9.09
C MET A 96 1.50 7.46 8.29
N GLY A 97 0.72 7.09 7.27
CA GLY A 97 1.05 6.02 6.34
C GLY A 97 2.38 6.26 5.60
N LEU A 98 2.57 7.46 5.05
CA LEU A 98 3.81 7.87 4.39
C LEU A 98 5.01 7.88 5.34
N TRP A 99 4.86 8.41 6.56
CA TRP A 99 5.93 8.39 7.56
C TRP A 99 6.33 6.96 7.94
N ALA A 100 5.36 6.10 8.24
CA ALA A 100 5.62 4.70 8.56
C ALA A 100 6.27 3.96 7.38
N ALA A 101 5.82 4.22 6.15
CA ALA A 101 6.44 3.67 4.95
C ALA A 101 7.89 4.16 4.75
N ALA A 102 8.20 5.43 5.03
CA ALA A 102 9.57 5.94 5.00
C ALA A 102 10.46 5.21 6.02
N VAL A 103 9.96 4.98 7.24
CA VAL A 103 10.71 4.25 8.28
C VAL A 103 11.02 2.82 7.81
N LEU A 104 10.04 2.09 7.29
CA LEU A 104 10.24 0.73 6.75
C LEU A 104 11.22 0.72 5.56
N ALA A 105 11.11 1.70 4.68
CA ALA A 105 11.99 1.84 3.53
C ALA A 105 13.45 2.09 3.97
N MET A 106 13.68 2.97 4.94
CA MET A 106 15.01 3.20 5.51
C MET A 106 15.55 1.96 6.21
N GLU A 107 14.74 1.30 7.03
CA GLU A 107 15.13 0.05 7.71
C GLU A 107 15.60 -1.01 6.71
N GLY A 108 14.84 -1.22 5.63
CA GLY A 108 15.20 -2.19 4.59
C GLY A 108 16.45 -1.79 3.79
N LEU A 109 16.66 -0.49 3.52
CA LEU A 109 17.85 0.02 2.84
C LEU A 109 19.13 -0.17 3.64
N PHE A 110 19.09 0.08 4.94
CA PHE A 110 20.26 -0.04 5.81
C PHE A 110 20.47 -1.45 6.34
N ALA A 111 19.66 -2.41 5.88
CA ALA A 111 19.72 -3.82 6.27
C ALA A 111 19.89 -4.00 7.79
N LEU A 112 19.13 -3.23 8.56
CA LEU A 112 19.25 -3.23 10.02
C LEU A 112 18.86 -4.62 10.53
N ASP A 113 19.82 -5.35 11.11
CA ASP A 113 19.54 -6.64 11.72
C ASP A 113 18.74 -6.41 12.99
N LEU A 114 17.43 -6.65 12.89
CA LEU A 114 16.50 -6.34 13.96
C LEU A 114 16.56 -7.42 15.04
N SER A 115 16.81 -6.97 16.28
CA SER A 115 16.53 -7.79 17.46
C SER A 115 15.07 -8.28 17.49
N PRO A 116 14.70 -9.27 18.31
CA PRO A 116 13.31 -9.72 18.42
C PRO A 116 12.31 -8.58 18.71
N LEU A 117 12.73 -7.59 19.51
CA LEU A 117 11.96 -6.38 19.75
C LEU A 117 11.86 -5.51 18.48
N GLY A 118 12.95 -5.36 17.74
CA GLY A 118 12.97 -4.68 16.45
C GLY A 118 12.00 -5.31 15.46
N ARG A 119 11.89 -6.65 15.41
CA ARG A 119 10.92 -7.34 14.52
C ARG A 119 9.48 -6.99 14.86
N LYS A 120 9.13 -6.98 16.14
CA LYS A 120 7.79 -6.54 16.59
C LYS A 120 7.54 -5.07 16.25
N ALA A 121 8.57 -4.23 16.37
CA ALA A 121 8.48 -2.82 15.97
C ALA A 121 8.25 -2.69 14.45
N HIS A 122 8.99 -3.44 13.62
CA HIS A 122 8.78 -3.50 12.17
C HIS A 122 7.35 -3.89 11.83
N GLU A 123 6.82 -4.95 12.44
CA GLU A 123 5.44 -5.40 12.24
C GLU A 123 4.44 -4.29 12.63
N ALA A 124 4.65 -3.62 13.76
CA ALA A 124 3.81 -2.52 14.19
C ALA A 124 3.86 -1.32 13.22
N VAL A 125 5.04 -0.96 12.71
CA VAL A 125 5.20 0.12 11.72
C VAL A 125 4.57 -0.28 10.38
N ALA A 126 4.68 -1.53 9.95
CA ALA A 126 4.02 -2.06 8.76
C ALA A 126 2.49 -1.99 8.88
N VAL A 127 1.94 -2.37 10.04
CA VAL A 127 0.51 -2.23 10.34
C VAL A 127 0.10 -0.76 10.32
N LEU A 128 0.88 0.13 10.94
CA LEU A 128 0.61 1.57 10.93
C LEU A 128 0.62 2.15 9.51
N ALA A 129 1.58 1.74 8.67
CA ALA A 129 1.65 2.15 7.27
C ALA A 129 0.39 1.72 6.51
N PHE A 130 0.02 0.45 6.64
CA PHE A 130 -1.16 -0.13 6.02
C PHE A 130 -2.44 0.58 6.45
N LEU A 131 -2.66 0.73 7.75
CA LEU A 131 -3.84 1.41 8.30
C LEU A 131 -3.87 2.88 7.89
N GLY A 132 -2.74 3.57 7.92
CA GLY A 132 -2.63 4.97 7.50
C GLY A 132 -3.08 5.16 6.05
N PHE A 133 -2.58 4.32 5.13
CA PHE A 133 -3.00 4.37 3.73
C PHE A 133 -4.48 4.03 3.55
N TYR A 134 -4.99 2.99 4.20
CA TYR A 134 -6.39 2.60 4.05
C TYR A 134 -7.37 3.61 4.65
N VAL A 135 -7.15 4.04 5.90
CA VAL A 135 -7.95 5.10 6.55
C VAL A 135 -7.90 6.37 5.71
N GLY A 136 -6.73 6.68 5.15
CA GLY A 136 -6.55 7.81 4.27
C GLY A 136 -7.33 7.74 2.97
N VAL A 137 -7.10 6.72 2.14
CA VAL A 137 -7.75 6.60 0.84
C VAL A 137 -9.25 6.36 0.98
N LEU A 138 -9.68 5.39 1.80
CA LEU A 138 -11.11 5.12 1.99
C LEU A 138 -11.81 6.29 2.67
N GLY A 139 -11.17 6.94 3.64
CA GLY A 139 -11.72 8.11 4.32
C GLY A 139 -11.94 9.29 3.37
N LEU A 140 -11.00 9.56 2.46
CA LEU A 140 -11.16 10.60 1.44
C LEU A 140 -12.24 10.24 0.41
N GLN A 141 -12.30 8.99 -0.03
CA GLN A 141 -13.35 8.52 -0.95
C GLN A 141 -14.74 8.61 -0.29
N ALA A 142 -14.88 8.15 0.94
CA ALA A 142 -16.11 8.24 1.72
C ALA A 142 -16.52 9.69 1.98
N TYR A 143 -15.56 10.57 2.26
CA TYR A 143 -15.81 12.01 2.37
C TYR A 143 -16.43 12.57 1.09
N ARG A 144 -15.87 12.23 -0.09
CA ARG A 144 -16.40 12.69 -1.38
C ARG A 144 -17.79 12.14 -1.68
N VAL A 145 -18.07 10.88 -1.38
CA VAL A 145 -19.42 10.31 -1.53
C VAL A 145 -20.41 11.09 -0.66
N ARG A 146 -20.07 11.33 0.62
CA ARG A 146 -20.97 11.95 1.59
C ARG A 146 -21.17 13.45 1.41
N ARG A 147 -20.11 14.17 1.02
CA ARG A 147 -20.11 15.65 0.98
C ARG A 147 -20.22 16.20 -0.43
N LEU A 148 -19.71 15.49 -1.43
CA LEU A 148 -19.59 16.00 -2.81
C LEU A 148 -20.45 15.21 -3.82
N GLY A 149 -21.29 14.28 -3.35
CA GLY A 149 -22.18 13.48 -4.21
C GLY A 149 -21.45 12.58 -5.20
N ALA A 150 -20.20 12.21 -4.91
CA ALA A 150 -19.41 11.35 -5.80
C ALA A 150 -19.95 9.90 -5.82
N SER A 151 -19.62 9.16 -6.88
CA SER A 151 -19.96 7.73 -7.01
C SER A 151 -19.35 6.89 -5.89
N LEU A 152 -20.10 5.91 -5.39
CA LEU A 152 -19.67 4.94 -4.38
C LEU A 152 -18.73 3.86 -4.95
N LEU A 153 -18.78 3.62 -6.27
CA LEU A 153 -18.06 2.53 -6.93
C LEU A 153 -16.54 2.54 -6.65
N PRO A 154 -15.80 3.66 -6.76
CA PRO A 154 -14.37 3.68 -6.46
C PRO A 154 -14.07 3.30 -5.00
N THR A 155 -14.94 3.67 -4.05
CA THR A 155 -14.78 3.29 -2.64
C THR A 155 -14.91 1.79 -2.45
N LEU A 156 -15.91 1.17 -3.09
CA LEU A 156 -16.13 -0.28 -3.02
C LEU A 156 -14.97 -1.06 -3.64
N LEU A 157 -14.43 -0.60 -4.76
CA LEU A 157 -13.28 -1.23 -5.41
C LEU A 157 -12.03 -1.22 -4.54
N VAL A 158 -11.77 -0.12 -3.82
CA VAL A 158 -10.62 -0.02 -2.88
C VAL A 158 -10.85 -0.89 -1.64
N ALA A 159 -12.10 -1.02 -1.16
CA ALA A 159 -12.44 -1.81 0.00
C ALA A 159 -12.49 -3.32 -0.28
N LEU A 160 -12.73 -3.73 -1.53
CA LEU A 160 -12.92 -5.13 -1.93
C LEU A 160 -11.79 -6.06 -1.45
N PRO A 161 -10.49 -5.76 -1.62
CA PRO A 161 -9.42 -6.64 -1.15
C PRO A 161 -9.41 -6.85 0.37
N LEU A 162 -9.84 -5.86 1.16
CA LEU A 162 -9.93 -5.98 2.63
C LEU A 162 -11.04 -6.94 3.04
N VAL A 163 -12.21 -6.80 2.41
CA VAL A 163 -13.35 -7.68 2.68
C VAL A 163 -13.01 -9.10 2.24
N ALA A 164 -12.45 -9.24 1.04
CA ALA A 164 -12.10 -10.53 0.47
C ALA A 164 -11.02 -11.25 1.27
N VAL A 165 -9.96 -10.55 1.73
CA VAL A 165 -8.96 -11.19 2.61
C VAL A 165 -9.61 -11.64 3.92
N GLY A 166 -10.44 -10.81 4.55
CA GLY A 166 -11.16 -11.19 5.77
C GLY A 166 -12.03 -12.43 5.59
N LEU A 167 -12.84 -12.47 4.53
CA LEU A 167 -13.67 -13.63 4.20
C LEU A 167 -12.83 -14.87 3.90
N SER A 168 -11.71 -14.74 3.18
CA SER A 168 -10.81 -15.85 2.89
C SER A 168 -10.20 -16.45 4.16
N GLN A 169 -9.80 -15.61 5.13
CA GLN A 169 -9.21 -16.08 6.39
C GLN A 169 -10.27 -16.72 7.29
N VAL A 170 -11.51 -16.21 7.28
CA VAL A 170 -12.64 -16.85 7.99
C VAL A 170 -12.95 -18.22 7.39
N ALA A 171 -13.01 -18.34 6.06
CA ALA A 171 -13.24 -19.62 5.40
C ALA A 171 -12.13 -20.64 5.74
N LEU A 172 -10.86 -20.23 5.64
CA LEU A 172 -9.72 -21.08 6.02
C LEU A 172 -9.76 -21.50 7.50
N TYR A 173 -10.19 -20.61 8.40
CA TYR A 173 -10.34 -20.93 9.82
C TYR A 173 -11.39 -22.00 10.10
N PHE A 174 -12.40 -22.14 9.24
CA PHE A 174 -13.42 -23.18 9.38
C PHE A 174 -13.06 -24.46 8.64
N ASP A 175 -12.49 -24.36 7.44
CA ASP A 175 -12.28 -25.53 6.57
C ASP A 175 -10.90 -26.19 6.76
N GLN A 176 -9.87 -25.43 7.17
CA GLN A 176 -8.47 -25.85 7.08
C GLN A 176 -7.61 -25.35 8.25
N ARG A 177 -8.04 -25.63 9.49
CA ARG A 177 -7.34 -25.18 10.72
C ARG A 177 -5.89 -25.62 10.84
N ASP A 178 -5.55 -26.76 10.24
CA ASP A 178 -4.22 -27.38 10.38
C ASP A 178 -3.23 -26.94 9.30
N LEU A 179 -3.68 -26.23 8.26
CA LEU A 179 -2.79 -25.61 7.29
C LEU A 179 -2.19 -24.36 7.93
N GLY A 180 -0.90 -24.42 8.26
CA GLY A 180 -0.16 -23.27 8.78
C GLY A 180 -0.16 -22.07 7.82
N TRP A 181 0.64 -21.05 8.14
CA TRP A 181 0.68 -19.82 7.34
C TRP A 181 1.02 -20.06 5.86
N VAL A 182 0.24 -19.43 4.96
CA VAL A 182 0.35 -19.51 3.49
C VAL A 182 1.80 -19.48 3.01
N ASN A 183 2.18 -20.48 2.22
CA ASN A 183 3.48 -20.56 1.55
C ASN A 183 3.32 -21.05 0.09
N THR A 184 4.42 -21.19 -0.63
CA THR A 184 4.42 -21.67 -2.01
C THR A 184 3.96 -23.12 -2.15
N GLU A 185 4.04 -23.92 -1.08
CA GLU A 185 3.55 -25.32 -1.06
C GLU A 185 2.03 -25.37 -1.22
N TRP A 186 1.30 -24.28 -0.89
CA TRP A 186 -0.14 -24.18 -1.13
C TRP A 186 -0.50 -24.35 -2.62
N ARG A 187 0.37 -23.88 -3.51
CA ARG A 187 0.21 -24.07 -4.95
C ARG A 187 0.36 -25.55 -5.32
N GLU A 188 1.31 -26.24 -4.72
CA GLU A 188 1.55 -27.67 -4.94
C GLU A 188 0.39 -28.53 -4.40
N MET A 189 -0.25 -28.06 -3.32
CA MET A 189 -1.48 -28.65 -2.77
C MET A 189 -2.75 -28.30 -3.57
N GLY A 190 -2.65 -27.51 -4.64
CA GLY A 190 -3.79 -27.12 -5.47
C GLY A 190 -4.74 -26.11 -4.81
N ILE A 191 -4.31 -25.40 -3.76
CA ILE A 191 -5.15 -24.43 -3.07
C ILE A 191 -5.41 -23.23 -4.00
N PRO A 192 -6.67 -22.85 -4.23
CA PRO A 192 -7.01 -21.76 -5.13
C PRO A 192 -6.38 -20.42 -4.72
N LEU A 193 -5.94 -19.65 -5.71
CA LEU A 193 -5.27 -18.35 -5.51
C LEU A 193 -6.11 -17.35 -4.69
N TYR A 194 -7.45 -17.40 -4.79
CA TYR A 194 -8.34 -16.48 -4.07
C TYR A 194 -8.41 -16.78 -2.56
N LEU A 195 -7.85 -17.90 -2.11
CA LEU A 195 -7.65 -18.17 -0.68
C LEU A 195 -6.26 -17.70 -0.19
N SER A 196 -5.35 -17.35 -1.11
CA SER A 196 -4.02 -16.89 -0.75
C SER A 196 -4.07 -15.48 -0.16
N PHE A 197 -3.49 -15.34 1.04
CA PHE A 197 -3.27 -14.03 1.66
C PHE A 197 -2.37 -13.13 0.80
N ALA A 198 -1.36 -13.69 0.12
CA ALA A 198 -0.44 -12.92 -0.72
C ALA A 198 -1.19 -12.26 -1.90
N PHE A 199 -2.07 -13.00 -2.56
CA PHE A 199 -2.95 -12.48 -3.59
C PHE A 199 -3.81 -11.31 -3.07
N TRP A 200 -4.45 -11.53 -1.92
CA TRP A 200 -4.99 -10.53 -0.96
C TRP A 200 -4.22 -9.21 -0.92
N GLN A 201 -2.99 -9.35 -0.45
CA GLN A 201 -2.11 -8.25 -0.14
C GLN A 201 -1.74 -7.45 -1.39
N TRP A 202 -1.44 -8.11 -2.51
CA TRP A 202 -1.10 -7.43 -3.76
C TRP A 202 -2.27 -6.61 -4.31
N LEU A 203 -3.48 -7.19 -4.30
CA LEU A 203 -4.68 -6.46 -4.72
C LEU A 203 -4.99 -5.29 -3.78
N ALA A 204 -4.76 -5.42 -2.48
CA ALA A 204 -4.90 -4.34 -1.51
C ALA A 204 -3.96 -3.15 -1.84
N VAL A 205 -2.68 -3.44 -2.11
CA VAL A 205 -1.68 -2.42 -2.49
C VAL A 205 -2.07 -1.74 -3.81
N ALA A 206 -2.44 -2.52 -4.83
CA ALA A 206 -2.90 -1.98 -6.10
C ALA A 206 -4.17 -1.13 -5.94
N GLY A 207 -5.12 -1.59 -5.12
CA GLY A 207 -6.36 -0.89 -4.80
C GLY A 207 -6.11 0.46 -4.14
N ILE A 208 -5.21 0.54 -3.14
CA ILE A 208 -4.78 1.82 -2.54
C ILE A 208 -4.23 2.75 -3.62
N GLY A 209 -3.32 2.26 -4.47
CA GLY A 209 -2.70 3.05 -5.54
C GLY A 209 -3.73 3.61 -6.52
N ILE A 210 -4.62 2.76 -7.03
CA ILE A 210 -5.71 3.14 -7.93
C ILE A 210 -6.66 4.13 -7.26
N GLY A 211 -7.03 3.88 -6.00
CA GLY A 211 -7.89 4.76 -5.21
C GLY A 211 -7.29 6.15 -5.03
N LEU A 212 -5.99 6.22 -4.70
CA LEU A 212 -5.27 7.48 -4.59
C LEU A 212 -5.18 8.19 -5.94
N GLY A 213 -4.85 7.48 -7.02
CA GLY A 213 -4.81 8.03 -8.38
C GLY A 213 -6.16 8.61 -8.81
N HIS A 214 -7.25 7.88 -8.56
CA HIS A 214 -8.61 8.35 -8.79
C HIS A 214 -8.90 9.66 -8.04
N LEU A 215 -8.53 9.74 -6.75
CA LEU A 215 -8.68 10.96 -5.95
C LEU A 215 -7.93 12.14 -6.57
N VAL A 216 -6.67 11.94 -7.01
CA VAL A 216 -5.86 13.01 -7.61
C VAL A 216 -6.43 13.46 -8.95
N VAL A 217 -6.85 12.52 -9.79
CA VAL A 217 -7.42 12.83 -11.12
C VAL A 217 -8.71 13.62 -10.99
N THR A 218 -9.55 13.34 -10.00
CA THR A 218 -10.90 13.89 -9.93
C THR A 218 -11.08 14.98 -8.87
N ALA A 219 -10.07 15.25 -8.05
CA ALA A 219 -10.05 16.41 -7.19
C ALA A 219 -9.95 17.70 -8.03
N LYS A 220 -10.72 18.72 -7.66
CA LYS A 220 -10.66 20.06 -8.24
C LYS A 220 -10.18 20.99 -7.13
N ALA A 221 -9.03 21.63 -7.32
CA ALA A 221 -8.67 22.76 -6.47
C ALA A 221 -9.35 24.00 -7.07
N SER A 222 -9.97 24.82 -6.22
CA SER A 222 -10.33 26.19 -6.60
C SER A 222 -9.04 26.94 -6.90
N GLU A 223 -8.85 27.31 -8.17
CA GLU A 223 -7.75 28.17 -8.64
C GLU A 223 -7.84 29.57 -8.06
#